data_AF-A0A955TBP5-F1
#
_entry.id   AF-A0A955TBP5-F1
#
_cell.length_a   1.000
_cell.length_b   1.000
_cell.length_c   1.000
_cell.angle_alpha   90.00
_cell.angle_beta   90.00
_cell.angle_gamma   90.00
#
_symmetry.space_group_name_H-M   'P 1'
#
loop_
_entity.id
_entity.type
_entity.pdbx_description
1 polymer ?
#
loop_
_entity_poly.entity_id
_entity_poly.type
_entity_poly.pdbx_seq_one_letter_code
_entity_poly.pdbx_strand_id
1 'polypeptide(L)'
;MSDLRKNPIAGNWVIVSQEQELGVKITPFPPFVTPKEGCPFCPGGDCEKGQVILSLPPVSENGAKSAWGVLAVPNHFPVLNARENLEREGLGMFDRMSGVGAHEIIIDSPTHEHMLRDYSVDQ
;
A
#
# COMPACT_ATOMS: atom_id res chain seq x y z
N MET A 1 31.66 -6.10 -19.46
CA MET A 1 32.18 -4.89 -18.82
C MET A 1 31.12 -4.36 -17.86
N SER A 2 31.51 -3.95 -16.65
CA SER A 2 30.61 -3.28 -15.71
C SER A 2 30.85 -1.77 -15.67
N ASP A 3 29.80 -1.00 -15.43
CA ASP A 3 29.82 0.46 -15.33
C ASP A 3 29.00 0.95 -14.11
N LEU A 4 29.38 2.12 -13.59
CA LEU A 4 28.65 2.79 -12.50
C LEU A 4 27.72 3.86 -13.08
N ARG A 5 26.44 3.81 -12.72
CA ARG A 5 25.44 4.80 -13.14
C ARG A 5 24.84 5.53 -11.94
N LYS A 6 24.77 6.86 -12.04
CA LYS A 6 24.19 7.69 -10.98
C LYS A 6 22.68 7.82 -11.20
N ASN A 7 21.89 7.52 -10.16
CA ASN A 7 20.47 7.82 -10.14
C ASN A 7 20.27 9.32 -9.78
N PRO A 8 19.69 10.15 -10.67
CA PRO A 8 19.51 11.57 -10.39
C PRO A 8 18.42 11.87 -9.36
N ILE A 9 17.49 10.94 -9.11
CA ILE A 9 16.38 11.12 -8.17
C ILE A 9 16.84 10.84 -6.74
N ALA A 10 17.48 9.68 -6.53
CA ALA A 10 17.90 9.24 -5.19
C ALA A 10 19.36 9.63 -4.86
N GLY A 11 20.15 10.08 -5.84
CA GLY A 11 21.54 10.51 -5.67
C GLY A 11 22.57 9.38 -5.46
N ASN A 12 22.15 8.13 -5.43
CA ASN A 12 23.01 6.97 -5.25
C ASN A 12 23.61 6.45 -6.58
N TRP A 13 24.73 5.73 -6.46
CA TRP A 13 25.38 5.03 -7.57
C TRP A 13 24.94 3.58 -7.62
N VAL A 14 24.71 3.06 -8.82
CA VAL A 14 24.33 1.67 -9.09
C VAL A 14 25.38 1.03 -9.97
N ILE A 15 25.79 -0.19 -9.62
CA ILE A 15 26.66 -1.02 -10.45
C ILE A 15 25.80 -1.72 -11.49
N VAL A 16 26.15 -1.58 -12.76
CA VAL A 16 25.54 -2.30 -13.87
C VAL A 16 26.59 -3.24 -14.46
N SER A 17 26.27 -4.53 -14.57
CA SER A 17 27.17 -5.55 -15.13
C SER A 17 26.39 -6.41 -16.11
N GLN A 18 26.74 -6.35 -17.39
CA GLN A 18 26.03 -7.10 -18.45
C GLN A 18 26.45 -8.57 -18.56
N GLU A 19 27.64 -8.92 -18.08
CA GLU A 19 28.24 -10.26 -18.25
C GLU A 19 28.04 -11.17 -17.04
N GLN A 20 27.47 -10.63 -15.96
CA GLN A 20 27.24 -11.41 -14.75
C GLN A 20 25.85 -12.03 -14.84
N GLU A 21 25.77 -13.24 -15.40
CA GLU A 21 24.68 -14.15 -15.06
C GLU A 21 24.79 -14.41 -13.55
N LEU A 22 24.07 -13.61 -12.76
CA LEU A 22 23.77 -13.94 -11.39
C LEU A 22 23.07 -15.30 -11.48
N GLY A 23 23.76 -16.40 -11.17
CA GLY A 23 23.21 -17.76 -11.09
C GLY A 23 22.09 -17.93 -10.06
N VAL A 24 21.46 -16.82 -9.68
CA VAL A 24 20.20 -16.69 -8.98
C VAL A 24 19.14 -17.34 -9.84
N LYS A 25 18.80 -18.59 -9.50
CA LYS A 25 17.49 -19.13 -9.86
C LYS A 25 16.46 -18.17 -9.30
N ILE A 26 15.83 -17.40 -10.17
CA ILE A 26 14.64 -16.63 -9.83
C ILE A 26 13.57 -17.66 -9.49
N THR A 27 13.50 -18.06 -8.22
CA THR A 27 12.37 -18.80 -7.71
C THR A 27 11.18 -17.85 -7.78
N PRO A 28 10.13 -18.17 -8.56
CA PRO A 28 8.94 -17.35 -8.55
C PRO A 28 8.43 -17.29 -7.10
N PHE A 29 8.10 -16.09 -6.64
CA PHE A 29 7.42 -15.96 -5.36
C PHE A 29 6.15 -16.83 -5.43
N PRO A 30 5.90 -17.67 -4.41
CA PRO A 30 4.62 -18.36 -4.35
C PRO A 30 3.51 -17.29 -4.41
N PRO A 31 2.41 -17.54 -5.13
CA PRO A 31 1.31 -16.59 -5.14
C PRO A 31 0.87 -16.36 -3.69
N PHE A 32 0.89 -15.09 -3.26
CA PHE A 32 0.28 -14.70 -2.00
C PHE A 32 -1.23 -14.84 -2.16
N VAL A 33 -1.75 -16.03 -1.89
CA VAL A 33 -3.18 -16.26 -1.77
C VAL A 33 -3.50 -16.14 -0.29
N THR A 34 -3.91 -14.96 0.15
CA THR A 34 -4.61 -14.85 1.42
C THR A 34 -5.96 -15.53 1.25
N PRO A 35 -6.39 -16.42 2.15
CA PRO A 35 -7.73 -16.98 2.09
C PRO A 35 -8.75 -15.85 2.23
N LYS A 36 -9.81 -15.90 1.43
CA LYS A 36 -10.94 -14.97 1.51
C LYS A 36 -11.68 -15.08 2.85
N GLU A 37 -11.70 -16.28 3.43
CA GLU A 37 -12.33 -16.54 4.73
C GLU A 37 -11.64 -15.76 5.84
N GLY A 38 -12.37 -14.87 6.49
CA GLY A 38 -11.84 -14.02 7.57
C GLY A 38 -11.05 -12.80 7.11
N CYS A 39 -11.06 -12.47 5.82
CA CYS A 39 -10.44 -11.22 5.34
C CYS A 39 -11.20 -10.00 5.88
N PRO A 40 -10.53 -9.08 6.61
CA PRO A 40 -11.20 -7.93 7.21
C PRO A 40 -11.62 -6.86 6.18
N PHE A 41 -11.06 -6.92 4.96
CA PHE A 41 -11.27 -5.96 3.89
C PHE A 41 -12.36 -6.39 2.88
N CYS A 42 -12.82 -7.64 2.95
CA CYS A 42 -13.93 -8.10 2.14
C CYS A 42 -15.26 -7.47 2.60
N PRO A 43 -16.27 -7.38 1.71
CA PRO A 43 -17.61 -6.94 2.07
C PRO A 43 -18.18 -7.71 3.28
N GLY A 44 -18.72 -6.98 4.26
CA GLY A 44 -19.20 -7.52 5.54
C GLY A 44 -18.10 -7.80 6.59
N GLY A 45 -16.83 -7.54 6.24
CA GLY A 45 -15.68 -7.63 7.13
C GLY A 45 -15.63 -6.51 8.17
N ASP A 46 -14.58 -6.52 8.99
CA ASP A 46 -14.44 -5.59 10.11
C ASP A 46 -14.17 -4.15 9.67
N CYS A 47 -13.48 -3.95 8.54
CA CYS A 47 -13.17 -2.62 8.04
C CYS A 47 -14.41 -1.85 7.57
N GLU A 48 -15.42 -2.54 7.02
CA GLU A 48 -16.68 -1.92 6.61
C GLU A 48 -17.54 -1.51 7.84
N LYS A 49 -17.41 -2.22 8.96
CA LYS A 49 -18.10 -1.90 10.22
C LYS A 49 -17.42 -0.78 11.02
N GLY A 50 -16.18 -0.46 10.67
CA GLY A 50 -15.36 0.54 11.34
C GLY A 50 -15.69 1.98 10.93
N GLN A 51 -14.77 2.89 11.22
CA GLN A 51 -14.86 4.27 10.78
C GLN A 51 -14.50 4.34 9.28
N VAL A 52 -15.49 4.54 8.42
CA VAL A 52 -15.24 4.80 6.99
C VAL A 52 -14.94 6.28 6.79
N ILE A 53 -13.80 6.59 6.18
CA ILE A 53 -13.37 7.95 5.85
C ILE A 53 -13.99 8.37 4.51
N LEU A 54 -13.92 7.46 3.52
CA LEU A 54 -14.46 7.65 2.18
C LEU A 54 -15.01 6.33 1.67
N SER A 55 -16.14 6.41 0.96
CA SER A 55 -16.70 5.31 0.19
C SER A 55 -17.05 5.82 -1.20
N LEU A 56 -16.49 5.19 -2.23
CA LEU A 56 -16.80 5.49 -3.62
C LEU A 56 -17.62 4.34 -4.21
N PRO A 57 -18.68 4.62 -4.98
CA PRO A 57 -19.44 3.59 -5.66
C PRO A 57 -18.59 2.90 -6.74
N PRO A 58 -18.92 1.66 -7.12
CA PRO A 58 -18.24 0.99 -8.23
C PRO A 58 -18.47 1.75 -9.55
N VAL A 59 -17.44 1.81 -10.41
CA VAL A 59 -17.45 2.58 -11.67
C VAL A 59 -18.31 1.92 -12.77
N SER A 60 -18.51 0.60 -12.74
CA SER A 60 -19.36 -0.08 -13.72
C SER A 60 -20.60 -0.73 -13.09
N GLU A 61 -21.74 -0.61 -13.79
CA GLU A 61 -23.04 -1.21 -13.45
C GLU A 61 -23.04 -2.75 -13.57
N ASN A 62 -21.91 -3.40 -13.83
CA ASN A 62 -21.81 -4.85 -14.07
C ASN A 62 -21.87 -5.71 -12.79
N GLY A 63 -22.85 -5.42 -11.93
CA GLY A 63 -23.52 -6.45 -11.12
C GLY A 63 -22.76 -7.01 -9.93
N ALA A 64 -21.61 -6.44 -9.55
CA ALA A 64 -21.02 -6.74 -8.25
C ALA A 64 -21.95 -6.16 -7.16
N LYS A 65 -22.61 -7.05 -6.41
CA LYS A 65 -23.53 -6.75 -5.30
C LYS A 65 -22.82 -6.17 -4.06
N SER A 66 -21.90 -5.24 -4.24
CA SER A 66 -21.26 -4.52 -3.14
C SER A 66 -21.78 -3.08 -3.12
N ALA A 67 -21.99 -2.53 -1.92
CA ALA A 67 -22.42 -1.14 -1.76
C ALA A 67 -21.32 -0.13 -2.15
N TRP A 68 -20.06 -0.59 -2.27
CA TRP A 68 -18.88 0.22 -2.49
C TRP A 68 -17.93 -0.44 -3.50
N GLY A 69 -17.22 0.40 -4.26
CA GLY A 69 -16.13 0.02 -5.17
C GLY A 69 -14.76 0.27 -4.55
N VAL A 70 -14.58 1.41 -3.86
CA VAL A 70 -13.37 1.74 -3.10
C VAL A 70 -13.75 2.21 -1.71
N LEU A 71 -13.00 1.77 -0.69
CA LEU A 71 -13.11 2.25 0.69
C LEU A 71 -11.79 2.82 1.17
N ALA A 72 -11.84 3.95 1.87
CA ALA A 72 -10.76 4.44 2.71
C ALA A 72 -11.15 4.32 4.18
N VAL A 73 -10.32 3.65 4.98
CA VAL A 73 -10.51 3.44 6.42
C VAL A 73 -9.23 3.81 7.16
N PRO A 74 -9.29 4.24 8.44
CA PRO A 74 -8.07 4.42 9.22
C PRO A 74 -7.41 3.06 9.44
N ASN A 75 -6.08 3.04 9.38
CA ASN A 75 -5.34 1.84 9.73
C ASN A 75 -5.57 1.51 11.21
N HIS A 76 -5.92 0.26 11.54
CA HIS A 76 -6.10 -0.20 12.91
C HIS A 76 -4.78 -0.17 13.72
N PHE A 77 -3.65 -0.17 13.03
CA PHE A 77 -2.30 -0.08 13.60
C PHE A 77 -1.57 1.14 13.01
N PRO A 78 -2.02 2.37 13.31
CA PRO A 78 -1.44 3.56 12.73
C PRO A 78 -0.04 3.81 13.32
N VAL A 79 0.90 4.22 12.46
CA VAL A 79 2.28 4.56 12.87
C VAL A 79 2.40 6.05 13.25
N LEU A 80 1.42 6.86 12.80
CA LEU A 80 1.34 8.29 13.06
C LEU A 80 0.04 8.61 13.79
N ASN A 81 0.07 9.63 14.63
CA ASN A 81 -1.11 10.13 15.34
C ASN A 81 -1.65 11.40 14.68
N ALA A 82 -2.85 11.34 14.11
CA ALA A 82 -3.45 12.47 13.41
C ALA A 82 -3.99 13.57 14.35
N ARG A 83 -4.10 13.29 15.65
CA ARG A 83 -4.73 14.18 16.65
C ARG A 83 -3.74 14.84 17.60
N GLU A 84 -2.46 14.50 17.51
CA GLU A 84 -1.41 15.12 18.32
C GLU A 84 -0.86 16.39 17.64
N ASN A 85 -0.34 17.30 18.46
CA ASN A 85 0.37 18.47 17.96
C ASN A 85 1.79 18.09 17.55
N LEU A 86 2.32 18.77 16.52
CA LEU A 86 3.70 18.57 16.11
C LEU A 86 4.64 19.17 17.14
N GLU A 87 5.41 18.31 17.81
CA GLU A 87 6.45 18.68 18.75
C GLU A 87 7.83 18.39 18.16
N ARG A 88 8.78 19.29 18.41
CA ARG A 88 10.18 19.14 18.02
C ARG A 88 11.06 19.45 19.21
N GLU A 89 12.04 18.59 19.46
CA GLU A 89 13.00 18.75 20.54
C GLU A 89 14.41 18.37 20.08
N GLY A 90 15.42 18.99 20.71
CA GLY A 90 16.82 18.62 20.52
C GLY A 90 17.23 17.53 21.51
N LEU A 91 17.85 16.47 20.99
CA LEU A 91 18.51 15.41 21.74
C LEU A 91 20.02 15.47 21.49
N GLY A 92 20.70 16.34 22.23
CA GLY A 92 22.13 16.60 22.06
C GLY A 92 22.42 17.21 20.68
N MET A 93 23.10 16.46 19.81
CA MET A 93 23.39 16.87 18.43
C MET A 93 22.31 16.46 17.41
N PHE A 94 21.25 15.79 17.86
CA PHE A 94 20.17 15.28 17.01
C PHE A 94 18.87 16.05 17.27
N ASP A 95 17.98 16.05 16.29
CA ASP A 95 16.60 16.51 16.46
C ASP A 95 15.64 15.32 16.48
N ARG A 96 14.64 15.37 17.37
CA ARG A 96 13.50 14.45 17.39
C ARG A 96 12.22 15.23 17.12
N MET A 97 11.31 14.63 16.35
CA MET A 97 9.98 15.15 16.10
C MET A 97 8.93 14.08 16.43
N SER A 98 7.77 14.52 16.92
CA SER A 98 6.60 13.66 17.13
C SER A 98 6.08 13.11 15.80
N GLY A 99 5.59 11.87 15.80
CA GLY A 99 5.02 11.23 14.62
C GLY A 99 3.58 11.66 14.35
N VAL A 100 3.37 12.90 13.90
CA VAL A 100 2.04 13.43 13.58
C VAL A 100 1.67 13.17 12.12
N GLY A 101 0.48 12.62 11.90
CA GLY A 101 -0.04 12.32 10.56
C GLY A 101 -1.14 11.26 10.57
N ALA A 102 -1.80 11.07 9.44
CA ALA A 102 -2.82 10.05 9.25
C ALA A 102 -2.23 8.81 8.57
N HIS A 103 -2.66 7.63 9.00
CA HIS A 103 -2.35 6.36 8.33
C HIS A 103 -3.67 5.68 7.97
N GLU A 104 -3.91 5.54 6.68
CA GLU A 104 -5.16 5.03 6.13
C GLU A 104 -4.88 3.78 5.28
N ILE A 105 -5.86 2.90 5.21
CA ILE A 105 -5.87 1.75 4.31
C ILE A 105 -6.88 2.07 3.21
N ILE A 106 -6.42 1.94 1.97
CA ILE A 106 -7.28 2.02 0.78
C ILE A 106 -7.57 0.60 0.33
N ILE A 107 -8.85 0.24 0.32
CA ILE A 107 -9.37 -1.02 -0.21
C ILE A 107 -9.90 -0.69 -1.60
N ASP A 108 -9.18 -1.14 -2.61
CA ASP A 108 -9.37 -0.77 -4.02
C ASP A 108 -10.43 -1.62 -4.74
N SER A 109 -10.84 -2.75 -4.15
CA SER A 109 -11.90 -3.60 -4.68
C SER A 109 -12.63 -4.39 -3.59
N PRO A 110 -13.96 -4.60 -3.72
CA PRO A 110 -14.71 -5.52 -2.86
C PRO A 110 -14.46 -7.00 -3.20
N THR A 111 -13.83 -7.29 -4.33
CA THR A 111 -13.48 -8.64 -4.77
C THR A 111 -12.05 -8.97 -4.35
N HIS A 112 -11.90 -9.94 -3.46
CA HIS A 112 -10.64 -10.32 -2.79
C HIS A 112 -9.52 -10.73 -3.74
N GLU A 113 -9.87 -11.40 -4.83
CA GLU A 113 -8.93 -11.93 -5.80
C GLU A 113 -8.55 -10.91 -6.88
N HIS A 114 -9.18 -9.73 -6.87
CA HIS A 114 -8.98 -8.70 -7.87
C HIS A 114 -7.64 -8.01 -7.66
N MET A 115 -6.83 -7.93 -8.72
CA MET A 115 -5.53 -7.26 -8.68
C MET A 115 -5.58 -5.99 -9.53
N LEU A 116 -4.61 -5.09 -9.31
CA LEU A 116 -4.50 -3.83 -10.05
C LEU A 116 -4.53 -4.01 -11.59
N ARG A 117 -4.02 -5.14 -12.09
CA ARG A 117 -3.98 -5.47 -13.52
C ARG A 117 -5.34 -5.81 -14.13
N ASP A 118 -6.32 -6.13 -13.30
CA ASP A 118 -7.65 -6.57 -13.73
C ASP A 118 -8.61 -5.37 -13.90
N TYR A 119 -8.23 -4.18 -13.40
CA TYR A 119 -9.01 -2.96 -13.58
C TYR A 119 -9.01 -2.49 -15.04
N SER A 120 -10.17 -1.97 -15.46
CA SER A 120 -10.26 -1.15 -16.67
C SER A 120 -9.63 0.23 -16.45
N VAL A 121 -9.31 0.95 -17.53
CA VAL A 121 -8.74 2.31 -17.46
C VAL A 121 -9.68 3.31 -16.75
N ASP A 122 -10.99 3.09 -16.83
CA ASP A 122 -11.99 3.99 -16.26
C ASP A 122 -12.20 3.78 -14.75
N GLN A 123 -11.76 2.64 -14.21
CA GLN A 123 -11.76 2.35 -12.76
C GLN A 123 -10.59 3.02 -12.06
#